data_AF-A0A1W9QUI5-F1
#
_entry.id   AF-A0A1W9QUI5-F1
#
_cell.length_a   1.000
_cell.length_b   1.000
_cell.length_c   1.000
_cell.angle_alpha   90.00
_cell.angle_beta   90.00
_cell.angle_gamma   90.00
#
_symmetry.space_group_name_H-M   'P 1'
#
loop_
_entity.id
_entity.type
_entity.pdbx_description
1 polymer ?
#
loop_
_entity_poly.entity_id
_entity_poly.type
_entity_poly.pdbx_seq_one_letter_code
_entity_poly.pdbx_strand_id
1 'polypeptide(L)'
;MKLIRIFFKILGALILLAIFFLITASLIATFTNYNPPDREILKSTDKMLDDRIDKDRISLMSWNIGYAGLGEKMDFFYDGGSKVRPTREYYNETYKGIRSFLLKNDSIDFLLLQEVDKKAHRSYRNNQVKKINGLFPGHQSVFAKNYDVLFVPVPINNPMGKVIAGLMTLSKYEAVTNERISFPGNFAWPKSIFMLDRCFILQRFTTKNGKILVLINTHNSAFDDGSLREQQFALLRQTALEEHSKGNFVIIGGDWNQNPPGFNPSLITNGDVPRKHDLPNVPDNFMPHGWRWAFDTSVPTNRDVSEPYIKGQTSTTILDYFLISPNLQLLNVETIDLAFKDSDHNPVIVEVRFLE
;
A
#
# COMPACT_ATOMS: atom_id res chain seq x y z
N MET A 1 -21.11 33.51 46.44
CA MET A 1 -22.20 33.28 45.45
C MET A 1 -21.96 33.94 44.08
N LYS A 2 -21.63 35.24 43.98
CA LYS A 2 -21.39 35.91 42.68
C LYS A 2 -20.21 35.33 41.88
N LEU A 3 -19.06 35.10 42.54
CA LEU A 3 -17.86 34.50 41.92
C LEU A 3 -18.13 33.09 41.36
N ILE A 4 -18.89 32.28 42.08
CA ILE A 4 -19.31 30.93 41.64
C ILE A 4 -20.17 31.01 40.37
N ARG A 5 -21.11 31.97 40.30
CA ARG A 5 -21.94 32.18 39.09
C ARG A 5 -21.12 32.65 37.88
N ILE A 6 -20.11 33.49 38.10
CA ILE A 6 -19.20 33.94 37.03
C ILE A 6 -18.36 32.76 36.52
N PHE A 7 -17.81 31.95 37.43
CA PHE A 7 -17.06 30.75 37.07
C PHE A 7 -17.87 29.80 36.18
N PHE A 8 -19.12 29.46 36.57
CA PHE A 8 -19.96 28.59 35.74
C PHE A 8 -20.35 29.21 34.39
N LYS A 9 -20.50 30.53 34.29
CA LYS A 9 -20.72 31.21 33.00
C LYS A 9 -19.51 31.11 32.08
N ILE A 10 -18.30 31.33 32.62
CA ILE A 10 -17.05 31.21 31.86
C ILE A 10 -16.85 29.76 31.41
N LEU A 11 -17.03 28.79 32.32
CA LEU A 11 -16.94 27.37 32.01
C LEU A 11 -17.96 26.97 30.93
N GLY A 12 -19.21 27.42 31.06
CA GLY A 12 -20.24 27.19 30.04
C GLY A 12 -19.88 27.78 28.67
N ALA A 13 -19.34 29.01 28.63
CA ALA A 13 -18.87 29.63 27.39
C ALA A 13 -17.70 28.85 26.75
N LEU A 14 -16.74 28.38 27.55
CA LEU A 14 -15.63 27.55 27.07
C LEU A 14 -16.11 26.21 26.51
N ILE A 15 -17.08 25.56 27.17
CA ILE A 15 -17.69 24.32 26.68
C ILE A 15 -18.42 24.56 25.37
N LEU A 16 -19.22 25.62 25.26
CA LEU A 16 -19.92 25.98 24.01
C LEU A 16 -18.95 26.28 22.88
N LEU A 17 -17.85 26.97 23.15
CA LEU A 17 -16.80 27.25 22.16
C LEU A 17 -16.13 25.95 21.69
N ALA A 18 -15.83 25.02 22.62
CA ALA A 18 -15.25 23.73 22.28
C ALA A 18 -16.21 22.88 21.42
N ILE A 19 -17.50 22.86 21.77
CA ILE A 19 -18.54 22.17 20.98
C ILE A 19 -18.65 22.80 19.60
N PHE A 20 -18.72 24.13 19.50
CA PHE A 20 -18.76 24.83 18.23
C PHE A 20 -17.56 24.47 17.34
N PHE A 21 -16.35 24.48 17.91
CA PHE A 21 -15.15 24.09 17.19
C PHE A 21 -15.20 22.64 16.69
N LEU A 22 -15.63 21.69 17.53
CA LEU A 22 -15.78 20.29 17.13
C LEU A 22 -16.79 20.12 16.00
N ILE A 23 -17.96 20.77 16.10
CA ILE A 23 -18.99 20.74 15.05
C ILE A 23 -18.44 21.32 13.75
N THR A 24 -17.80 22.49 13.79
CA THR A 24 -17.21 23.11 12.60
C THR A 24 -16.13 22.23 11.98
N ALA A 25 -15.24 21.64 12.78
CA ALA A 25 -14.21 20.73 12.31
C ALA A 25 -14.79 19.46 11.67
N SER A 26 -15.80 18.85 12.29
CA SER A 26 -16.52 17.69 11.75
C SER A 26 -17.25 18.00 10.45
N LEU A 27 -17.88 19.19 10.34
CA LEU A 27 -18.51 19.64 9.10
C LEU A 27 -17.49 19.85 7.99
N ILE A 28 -16.38 20.54 8.27
CA ILE A 28 -15.29 20.72 7.30
C ILE A 28 -14.75 19.36 6.85
N ALA A 29 -14.45 18.45 7.77
CA ALA A 29 -13.97 17.11 7.44
C ALA A 29 -14.99 16.34 6.57
N THR A 30 -16.29 16.45 6.88
CA THR A 30 -17.35 15.79 6.10
C THR A 30 -17.47 16.39 4.69
N PHE A 31 -17.46 17.72 4.53
CA PHE A 31 -17.59 18.36 3.23
C PHE A 31 -16.32 18.30 2.37
N THR A 32 -15.16 18.10 2.99
CA THR A 32 -13.88 17.93 2.30
C THR A 32 -13.48 16.46 2.15
N ASN A 33 -14.32 15.52 2.60
CA ASN A 33 -14.05 14.10 2.50
C ASN A 33 -13.87 13.71 1.03
N TYR A 34 -12.78 13.01 0.74
CA TYR A 34 -12.59 12.45 -0.59
C TYR A 34 -13.60 11.32 -0.80
N ASN A 35 -14.28 11.34 -1.95
CA ASN A 35 -15.24 10.31 -2.32
C ASN A 35 -15.02 9.98 -3.81
N PRO A 36 -14.04 9.12 -4.11
CA PRO A 36 -13.75 8.76 -5.49
C PRO A 36 -14.88 7.93 -6.11
N PRO A 37 -15.05 7.97 -7.45
CA PRO A 37 -15.91 7.00 -8.12
C PRO A 37 -15.34 5.59 -7.99
N ASP A 38 -16.19 4.58 -8.20
CA ASP A 38 -15.78 3.16 -8.17
C ASP A 38 -14.68 2.83 -9.17
N ARG A 39 -14.67 3.54 -10.29
CA ARG A 39 -13.67 3.42 -11.36
C ARG A 39 -13.25 4.80 -11.84
N GLU A 40 -11.94 5.04 -11.88
CA GLU A 40 -11.36 6.29 -12.37
C GLU A 40 -10.24 5.97 -13.38
N ILE A 41 -10.24 6.64 -14.54
CA ILE A 41 -9.12 6.53 -15.49
C ILE A 41 -7.95 7.34 -14.97
N LEU A 42 -6.79 6.68 -14.85
CA LEU A 42 -5.55 7.29 -14.41
C LEU A 42 -4.76 7.80 -15.61
N LYS A 43 -4.20 9.00 -15.47
CA LYS A 43 -3.24 9.53 -16.46
C LYS A 43 -1.85 9.01 -16.13
N SER A 44 -1.20 8.40 -17.13
CA SER A 44 0.23 8.13 -17.08
C SER A 44 1.03 9.42 -17.27
N THR A 45 2.30 9.37 -16.88
CA THR A 45 3.26 10.42 -17.25
C THR A 45 3.51 10.43 -18.74
N ASP A 46 3.61 11.62 -19.32
CA ASP A 46 3.88 11.83 -20.75
C ASP A 46 5.31 11.39 -21.10
N LYS A 47 5.45 10.14 -21.55
CA LYS A 47 6.69 9.50 -22.00
C LYS A 47 6.32 8.53 -23.12
N MET A 48 7.02 8.57 -24.25
CA MET A 48 6.85 7.57 -25.30
C MET A 48 7.68 6.33 -24.95
N LEU A 49 7.04 5.18 -24.81
CA LEU A 49 7.67 3.88 -24.54
C LEU A 49 7.12 2.85 -25.52
N ASP A 50 7.65 1.64 -25.46
CA ASP A 50 7.11 0.52 -26.24
C ASP A 50 5.66 0.25 -25.82
N ASP A 51 4.76 0.21 -26.79
CA ASP A 51 3.33 -0.09 -26.60
C ASP A 51 3.04 -1.59 -26.42
N ARG A 52 4.11 -2.40 -26.40
CA ARG A 52 4.05 -3.86 -26.35
C ARG A 52 5.20 -4.44 -25.56
N ILE A 53 4.88 -5.45 -24.75
CA ILE A 53 5.86 -6.30 -24.07
C ILE A 53 6.45 -7.28 -25.09
N ASP A 54 7.62 -6.95 -25.62
CA ASP A 54 8.37 -7.82 -26.53
C ASP A 54 9.40 -8.71 -25.81
N LYS A 55 8.93 -9.40 -24.77
CA LYS A 55 9.72 -10.36 -23.99
C LYS A 55 8.91 -11.60 -23.68
N ASP A 56 9.57 -12.75 -23.60
CA ASP A 56 8.97 -14.00 -23.10
C ASP A 56 8.84 -14.04 -21.58
N ARG A 57 9.67 -13.24 -20.89
CA ARG A 57 9.73 -13.15 -19.43
C ARG A 57 9.77 -11.70 -18.99
N ILE A 58 9.12 -11.43 -17.87
CA ILE A 58 9.08 -10.11 -17.25
C ILE A 58 9.42 -10.22 -15.77
N SER A 59 10.00 -9.14 -15.23
CA SER A 59 10.26 -9.01 -13.80
C SER A 59 9.37 -7.95 -13.16
N LEU A 60 8.91 -8.23 -11.94
CA LEU A 60 8.09 -7.31 -11.17
C LEU A 60 8.65 -7.19 -9.76
N MET A 61 8.63 -5.98 -9.20
CA MET A 61 8.89 -5.73 -7.79
C MET A 61 7.64 -5.16 -7.14
N SER A 62 7.26 -5.70 -5.99
CA SER A 62 6.30 -5.05 -5.09
C SER A 62 7.04 -4.51 -3.88
N TRP A 63 6.74 -3.27 -3.49
CA TRP A 63 7.28 -2.70 -2.26
C TRP A 63 6.35 -1.66 -1.66
N ASN A 64 5.78 -1.97 -0.49
CA ASN A 64 5.25 -0.95 0.38
C ASN A 64 6.42 -0.13 0.93
N ILE A 65 6.53 1.14 0.58
CA ILE A 65 7.69 1.96 0.97
C ILE A 65 7.50 2.63 2.34
N GLY A 66 6.40 2.33 3.05
CA GLY A 66 6.08 2.89 4.37
C GLY A 66 6.17 4.41 4.39
N TYR A 67 5.79 5.07 3.29
CA TYR A 67 5.96 6.51 3.01
C TYR A 67 7.36 7.08 3.32
N ALA A 68 8.39 6.23 3.28
CA ALA A 68 9.75 6.52 3.74
C ALA A 68 9.82 7.01 5.19
N GLY A 69 8.84 6.68 6.02
CA GLY A 69 8.73 7.12 7.41
C GLY A 69 8.57 6.00 8.41
N LEU A 70 8.66 4.73 8.00
CA LEU A 70 8.46 3.55 8.86
C LEU A 70 9.66 2.61 8.97
N GLY A 71 10.85 3.07 8.59
CA GLY A 71 12.09 2.29 8.76
C GLY A 71 12.36 1.85 10.20
N GLU A 72 13.41 1.04 10.39
CA GLU A 72 13.74 0.29 11.60
C GLU A 72 13.60 1.06 12.94
N LYS A 73 13.88 2.38 12.98
CA LYS A 73 13.87 3.17 14.22
C LYS A 73 12.48 3.67 14.62
N MET A 74 11.46 3.38 13.80
CA MET A 74 10.11 3.89 13.98
C MET A 74 9.21 2.93 14.75
N ASP A 75 8.28 3.52 15.46
CA ASP A 75 7.06 2.90 15.97
C ASP A 75 5.91 3.78 15.47
N PHE A 76 4.69 3.25 15.35
CA PHE A 76 3.56 3.98 14.80
C PHE A 76 2.33 3.89 15.69
N PHE A 77 1.71 5.03 15.95
CA PHE A 77 0.63 5.14 16.95
C PHE A 77 -0.64 4.35 16.60
N TYR A 78 -0.94 4.11 15.31
CA TYR A 78 -2.09 3.28 14.95
C TYR A 78 -1.86 1.80 15.25
N ASP A 79 -0.60 1.38 15.36
CA ASP A 79 -0.15 0.01 15.63
C ASP A 79 0.28 -0.21 17.09
N GLY A 80 -0.09 0.70 17.98
CA GLY A 80 0.26 0.60 19.41
C GLY A 80 1.59 1.27 19.80
N GLY A 81 2.30 1.85 18.83
CA GLY A 81 3.45 2.73 19.08
C GLY A 81 3.04 4.12 19.61
N SER A 82 3.98 5.06 19.56
CA SER A 82 3.79 6.41 20.11
C SER A 82 4.01 7.53 19.08
N LYS A 83 4.78 7.26 18.02
CA LYS A 83 5.14 8.28 17.03
C LYS A 83 4.12 8.33 15.90
N VAL A 84 4.02 9.53 15.32
CA VAL A 84 3.20 9.83 14.14
C VAL A 84 4.05 9.92 12.88
N ARG A 85 5.31 10.30 13.05
CA ARG A 85 6.29 10.47 11.98
C ARG A 85 7.71 10.47 12.57
N PRO A 86 8.73 10.15 11.77
CA PRO A 86 10.13 10.27 12.17
C PRO A 86 10.56 11.73 12.33
N THR A 87 11.81 11.94 12.78
CA THR A 87 12.50 13.23 12.61
C THR A 87 12.76 13.50 11.12
N ARG A 88 13.07 14.75 10.78
CA ARG A 88 13.28 15.14 9.37
C ARG A 88 14.57 14.54 8.83
N GLU A 89 15.57 14.44 9.68
CA GLU A 89 16.87 13.87 9.41
C GLU A 89 16.70 12.38 9.07
N TYR A 90 15.99 11.63 9.93
CA TYR A 90 15.76 10.21 9.70
C TYR A 90 14.86 9.97 8.49
N TYR A 91 13.81 10.76 8.28
CA TYR A 91 13.00 10.72 7.06
C TYR A 91 13.83 10.90 5.78
N ASN A 92 14.78 11.85 5.78
CA ASN A 92 15.63 12.07 4.61
C ASN A 92 16.61 10.92 4.39
N GLU A 93 17.09 10.28 5.46
CA GLU A 93 17.94 9.10 5.42
C GLU A 93 17.19 7.92 4.77
N THR A 94 16.04 7.54 5.32
CA THR A 94 15.20 6.44 4.82
C THR A 94 14.74 6.69 3.39
N TYR A 95 14.32 7.92 3.08
CA TYR A 95 13.91 8.28 1.71
C TYR A 95 15.08 8.22 0.72
N LYS A 96 16.30 8.56 1.14
CA LYS A 96 17.49 8.38 0.31
C LYS A 96 17.76 6.89 0.09
N GLY A 97 17.65 6.06 1.12
CA GLY A 97 17.80 4.61 1.05
C GLY A 97 16.83 3.98 0.04
N ILE A 98 15.53 4.27 0.15
CA ILE A 98 14.49 3.84 -0.80
C ILE A 98 14.85 4.24 -2.24
N ARG A 99 15.20 5.51 -2.48
CA ARG A 99 15.56 5.97 -3.83
C ARG A 99 16.80 5.27 -4.38
N SER A 100 17.80 5.05 -3.54
CA SER A 100 19.02 4.34 -3.92
C SER A 100 18.75 2.87 -4.25
N PHE A 101 17.88 2.20 -3.49
CA PHE A 101 17.47 0.83 -3.76
C PHE A 101 16.67 0.73 -5.06
N LEU A 102 15.70 1.62 -5.27
CA LEU A 102 14.90 1.70 -6.49
C LEU A 102 15.78 1.91 -7.74
N LEU A 103 16.75 2.84 -7.68
CA LEU A 103 17.69 3.09 -8.79
C LEU A 103 18.59 1.88 -9.12
N LYS A 104 19.00 1.11 -8.12
CA LYS A 104 19.79 -0.12 -8.35
C LYS A 104 18.99 -1.23 -9.04
N ASN A 105 17.67 -1.11 -9.04
CA ASN A 105 16.72 -2.07 -9.59
C ASN A 105 15.92 -1.48 -10.78
N ASP A 106 16.49 -0.52 -11.50
CA ASP A 106 15.88 0.11 -12.68
C ASP A 106 15.78 -0.82 -13.91
N SER A 107 16.45 -1.97 -13.86
CA SER A 107 16.32 -3.03 -14.84
C SER A 107 14.97 -3.76 -14.76
N ILE A 108 14.25 -3.68 -13.63
CA ILE A 108 12.95 -4.32 -13.43
C ILE A 108 11.87 -3.72 -14.34
N ASP A 109 11.05 -4.58 -14.94
CA ASP A 109 10.04 -4.17 -15.92
C ASP A 109 8.88 -3.40 -15.30
N PHE A 110 8.41 -3.87 -14.14
CA PHE A 110 7.31 -3.26 -13.39
C PHE A 110 7.64 -3.06 -11.91
N LEU A 111 7.44 -1.84 -11.39
CA LEU A 111 7.58 -1.52 -9.97
C LEU A 111 6.20 -1.17 -9.41
N LEU A 112 5.71 -1.94 -8.45
CA LEU A 112 4.43 -1.77 -7.77
C LEU A 112 4.69 -1.22 -6.36
N LEU A 113 4.47 0.08 -6.17
CA LEU A 113 4.74 0.75 -4.90
C LEU A 113 3.45 1.07 -4.14
N GLN A 114 3.44 0.77 -2.85
CA GLN A 114 2.37 1.13 -1.92
C GLN A 114 2.88 2.20 -0.93
N GLU A 115 1.93 2.91 -0.29
CA GLU A 115 2.21 4.00 0.66
C GLU A 115 3.11 5.13 0.12
N VAL A 116 2.83 5.57 -1.12
CA VAL A 116 3.55 6.69 -1.73
C VAL A 116 2.88 8.01 -1.36
N ASP A 117 3.52 8.82 -0.53
CA ASP A 117 3.01 10.13 -0.13
C ASP A 117 3.24 11.18 -1.24
N LYS A 118 2.17 11.89 -1.61
CA LYS A 118 2.22 13.05 -2.52
C LYS A 118 2.33 14.37 -1.75
N LYS A 119 1.62 14.48 -0.62
CA LYS A 119 1.59 15.67 0.24
C LYS A 119 1.03 15.34 1.62
N ALA A 120 1.82 14.70 2.47
CA ALA A 120 1.42 14.42 3.85
C ALA A 120 2.28 15.14 4.89
N HIS A 121 1.73 15.38 6.08
CA HIS A 121 2.49 15.94 7.20
C HIS A 121 3.58 14.97 7.70
N ARG A 122 3.28 13.66 7.71
CA ARG A 122 4.20 12.60 8.14
C ARG A 122 5.47 12.49 7.29
N SER A 123 5.37 12.82 6.01
CA SER A 123 6.50 12.86 5.05
C SER A 123 7.01 14.27 4.76
N TYR A 124 6.75 15.23 5.65
CA TYR A 124 7.20 16.64 5.49
C TYR A 124 6.73 17.32 4.19
N ARG A 125 5.57 16.89 3.66
CA ARG A 125 4.98 17.32 2.38
C ARG A 125 5.90 17.04 1.19
N ASN A 126 6.79 16.06 1.31
CA ASN A 126 7.60 15.60 0.22
C ASN A 126 6.70 14.93 -0.83
N ASN A 127 6.81 15.39 -2.08
CA ASN A 127 6.09 14.79 -3.20
C ASN A 127 6.89 13.60 -3.74
N GLN A 128 6.70 12.43 -3.12
CA GLN A 128 7.42 11.21 -3.48
C GLN A 128 7.05 10.76 -4.89
N VAL A 129 5.79 10.88 -5.30
CA VAL A 129 5.32 10.58 -6.67
C VAL A 129 6.18 11.28 -7.72
N LYS A 130 6.29 12.61 -7.62
CA LYS A 130 7.09 13.40 -8.58
C LYS A 130 8.56 13.01 -8.56
N LYS A 131 9.13 12.83 -7.37
CA LYS A 131 10.56 12.57 -7.20
C LYS A 131 10.95 11.15 -7.62
N ILE A 132 10.13 10.13 -7.34
CA ILE A 132 10.33 8.75 -7.77
C ILE A 132 10.19 8.67 -9.28
N ASN A 133 9.15 9.26 -9.88
CA ASN A 133 9.01 9.31 -11.34
C ASN A 133 10.25 9.92 -12.04
N GLY A 134 10.87 10.93 -11.43
CA GLY A 134 12.10 11.55 -11.94
C GLY A 134 13.35 10.67 -11.89
N LEU A 135 13.31 9.54 -11.18
CA LEU A 135 14.41 8.56 -11.15
C LEU A 135 14.39 7.60 -12.35
N PHE A 136 13.23 7.45 -12.99
CA PHE A 136 12.99 6.42 -13.99
C PHE A 136 12.60 7.03 -15.33
N PRO A 137 13.54 7.65 -16.07
CA PRO A 137 13.23 8.24 -17.38
C PRO A 137 12.70 7.21 -18.38
N GLY A 138 13.11 5.94 -18.25
CA GLY A 138 12.65 4.81 -19.08
C GLY A 138 11.35 4.13 -18.63
N HIS A 139 10.62 4.70 -17.66
CA HIS A 139 9.35 4.13 -17.20
C HIS A 139 8.23 5.16 -17.22
N GLN A 140 7.05 4.79 -17.70
CA GLN A 140 5.82 5.51 -17.44
C GLN A 140 5.38 5.23 -16.01
N SER A 141 4.78 6.21 -15.36
CA SER A 141 4.19 6.01 -14.04
C SER A 141 2.74 6.46 -13.98
N VAL A 142 1.97 5.75 -13.16
CA VAL A 142 0.59 6.09 -12.79
C VAL A 142 0.49 6.16 -11.27
N PHE A 143 -0.41 7.00 -10.76
CA PHE A 143 -0.62 7.18 -9.33
C PHE A 143 -2.11 7.17 -9.01
N ALA A 144 -2.55 6.23 -8.17
CA ALA A 144 -3.90 6.17 -7.65
C ALA A 144 -3.92 6.64 -6.20
N LYS A 145 -4.68 7.70 -5.95
CA LYS A 145 -4.88 8.21 -4.59
C LYS A 145 -5.78 7.24 -3.81
N ASN A 146 -5.32 6.80 -2.64
CA ASN A 146 -6.10 5.96 -1.73
C ASN A 146 -6.27 6.60 -0.34
N TYR A 147 -5.66 7.76 -0.11
CA TYR A 147 -5.82 8.52 1.12
C TYR A 147 -5.75 10.02 0.80
N ASP A 148 -6.83 10.75 1.06
CA ASP A 148 -6.88 12.21 0.93
C ASP A 148 -7.72 12.82 2.03
N VAL A 149 -7.05 13.26 3.09
CA VAL A 149 -7.68 13.88 4.25
C VAL A 149 -7.01 15.20 4.55
N LEU A 150 -7.83 16.23 4.72
CA LEU A 150 -7.36 17.58 5.00
C LEU A 150 -6.58 17.67 6.32
N PHE A 151 -7.09 17.01 7.36
CA PHE A 151 -6.48 16.97 8.68
C PHE A 151 -7.00 15.80 9.50
N VAL A 152 -6.12 14.86 9.85
CA VAL A 152 -6.40 13.81 10.84
C VAL A 152 -6.04 14.34 12.23
N PRO A 153 -7.01 14.47 13.15
CA PRO A 153 -6.82 15.14 14.43
C PRO A 153 -6.16 14.27 15.50
N VAL A 154 -5.98 12.98 15.24
CA VAL A 154 -5.40 12.03 16.19
C VAL A 154 -3.92 11.75 15.88
N PRO A 155 -3.09 11.53 16.92
CA PRO A 155 -3.37 11.80 18.34
C PRO A 155 -3.48 13.31 18.64
N ILE A 156 -4.34 13.71 19.58
CA ILE A 156 -4.69 15.13 19.83
C ILE A 156 -3.47 16.04 20.07
N ASN A 157 -2.47 15.53 20.80
CA ASN A 157 -1.27 16.31 21.17
C ASN A 157 -0.22 16.37 20.06
N ASN A 158 -0.31 15.50 19.05
CA ASN A 158 0.59 15.46 17.91
C ASN A 158 -0.16 14.94 16.67
N PRO A 159 -1.09 15.71 16.09
CA PRO A 159 -1.99 15.16 15.07
C PRO A 159 -1.26 14.66 13.83
N MET A 160 -1.72 13.55 13.25
CA MET A 160 -1.21 13.05 11.97
C MET A 160 -1.38 14.08 10.84
N GLY A 161 -2.40 14.93 10.94
CA GLY A 161 -2.56 16.10 10.09
C GLY A 161 -2.93 15.76 8.65
N LYS A 162 -2.53 16.61 7.70
CA LYS A 162 -2.89 16.43 6.28
C LYS A 162 -2.23 15.19 5.69
N VAL A 163 -2.97 14.42 4.91
CA VAL A 163 -2.43 13.29 4.15
C VAL A 163 -2.98 13.32 2.72
N ILE A 164 -2.07 13.16 1.76
CA ILE A 164 -2.39 12.82 0.37
C ILE A 164 -1.39 11.73 -0.01
N ALA A 165 -1.88 10.50 -0.17
CA ALA A 165 -1.08 9.30 -0.42
C ALA A 165 -1.80 8.34 -1.37
N GLY A 166 -1.08 7.32 -1.85
CA GLY A 166 -1.60 6.42 -2.85
C GLY A 166 -0.69 5.26 -3.20
N LEU A 167 -1.12 4.55 -4.24
CA LEU A 167 -0.35 3.52 -4.93
C LEU A 167 0.31 4.14 -6.15
N MET A 168 1.49 3.65 -6.50
CA MET A 168 2.21 4.06 -7.71
C MET A 168 2.68 2.83 -8.46
N THR A 169 2.41 2.76 -9.76
CA THR A 169 3.05 1.76 -10.62
C THR A 169 3.98 2.46 -11.59
N LEU A 170 5.20 1.93 -11.74
CA LEU A 170 6.11 2.30 -12.82
C LEU A 170 6.27 1.12 -13.78
N SER A 171 6.25 1.38 -15.08
CA SER A 171 6.29 0.37 -16.13
C SER A 171 7.24 0.82 -17.25
N LYS A 172 8.06 -0.10 -17.76
CA LYS A 172 8.86 0.12 -19.00
C LYS A 172 8.03 0.17 -20.27
N TYR A 173 6.76 -0.22 -20.18
CA TYR A 173 5.84 -0.33 -21.29
C TYR A 173 4.68 0.64 -21.14
N GLU A 174 4.13 1.09 -22.27
CA GLU A 174 2.90 1.86 -22.29
C GLU A 174 1.68 0.94 -22.06
N ALA A 175 0.83 1.34 -21.13
CA ALA A 175 -0.40 0.62 -20.85
C ALA A 175 -1.52 1.07 -21.79
N VAL A 176 -2.29 0.12 -22.32
CA VAL A 176 -3.51 0.36 -23.09
C VAL A 176 -4.55 1.09 -22.25
N THR A 177 -4.68 0.69 -20.98
CA THR A 177 -5.58 1.35 -20.01
C THR A 177 -4.92 1.39 -18.65
N ASN A 178 -5.22 2.46 -17.90
CA ASN A 178 -4.80 2.65 -16.52
C ASN A 178 -6.02 3.06 -15.70
N GLU A 179 -6.36 2.27 -14.69
CA GLU A 179 -7.59 2.46 -13.92
C GLU A 179 -7.32 2.37 -12.42
N ARG A 180 -7.93 3.26 -11.64
CA ARG A 180 -8.09 3.09 -10.20
C ARG A 180 -9.46 2.46 -9.97
N ILE A 181 -9.48 1.32 -9.28
CA ILE A 181 -10.71 0.63 -8.88
C ILE A 181 -10.85 0.75 -7.36
N SER A 182 -11.92 1.39 -6.90
CA SER A 182 -12.24 1.48 -5.47
C SER A 182 -12.56 0.09 -4.91
N PHE A 183 -12.05 -0.17 -3.72
CA PHE A 183 -12.50 -1.31 -2.95
C PHE A 183 -13.89 -1.04 -2.36
N PRO A 184 -14.74 -2.07 -2.23
CA PRO A 184 -16.00 -1.93 -1.53
C PRO A 184 -15.74 -1.78 -0.03
N GLY A 185 -16.68 -1.08 0.63
CA GLY A 185 -16.70 -0.91 2.06
C GLY A 185 -15.73 0.15 2.60
N ASN A 186 -16.16 0.83 3.65
CA ASN A 186 -15.37 1.74 4.47
C ASN A 186 -15.95 1.73 5.90
N PHE A 187 -15.27 2.35 6.85
CA PHE A 187 -15.79 2.52 8.20
C PHE A 187 -17.06 3.38 8.22
N ALA A 188 -17.88 3.26 9.27
CA ALA A 188 -19.00 4.17 9.47
C ALA A 188 -18.53 5.60 9.78
N TRP A 189 -19.37 6.58 9.47
CA TRP A 189 -19.18 7.95 9.98
C TRP A 189 -19.24 7.93 11.53
N PRO A 190 -18.39 8.70 12.23
CA PRO A 190 -17.45 9.69 11.73
C PRO A 190 -16.04 9.16 11.45
N LYS A 191 -15.79 7.85 11.53
CA LYS A 191 -14.44 7.30 11.33
C LYS A 191 -14.01 7.37 9.85
N SER A 192 -14.93 7.11 8.92
CA SER A 192 -14.63 7.12 7.47
C SER A 192 -13.95 8.39 6.97
N ILE A 193 -14.38 9.56 7.42
CA ILE A 193 -13.86 10.86 6.92
C ILE A 193 -12.40 11.14 7.30
N PHE A 194 -11.79 10.26 8.11
CA PHE A 194 -10.38 10.30 8.48
C PHE A 194 -9.59 9.08 7.99
N MET A 195 -10.24 8.13 7.31
CA MET A 195 -9.67 6.85 6.90
C MET A 195 -9.36 6.81 5.40
N LEU A 196 -8.74 5.71 4.97
CA LEU A 196 -8.36 5.51 3.58
C LEU A 196 -9.55 5.09 2.72
N ASP A 197 -9.61 5.61 1.49
CA ASP A 197 -10.47 5.13 0.42
C ASP A 197 -9.69 4.10 -0.40
N ARG A 198 -9.56 2.91 0.18
CA ARG A 198 -8.76 1.79 -0.35
C ARG A 198 -9.14 1.50 -1.80
N CYS A 199 -8.13 1.20 -2.62
CA CYS A 199 -8.29 0.91 -4.04
C CYS A 199 -7.12 0.04 -4.53
N PHE A 200 -7.21 -0.44 -5.76
CA PHE A 200 -6.08 -0.98 -6.50
C PHE A 200 -5.92 -0.28 -7.85
N ILE A 201 -4.71 -0.32 -8.42
CA ILE A 201 -4.44 0.09 -9.79
C ILE A 201 -4.58 -1.14 -10.68
N LEU A 202 -5.38 -1.05 -11.75
CA LEU A 202 -5.47 -2.06 -12.80
C LEU A 202 -4.92 -1.46 -14.09
N GLN A 203 -3.94 -2.15 -14.68
CA GLN A 203 -3.34 -1.77 -15.96
C GLN A 203 -3.42 -2.93 -16.96
N ARG A 204 -3.57 -2.60 -18.23
CA ARG A 204 -3.58 -3.56 -19.34
C ARG A 204 -2.45 -3.27 -20.29
N PHE A 205 -1.62 -4.27 -20.59
CA PHE A 205 -0.47 -4.15 -21.49
C PHE A 205 -0.60 -5.17 -22.62
N THR A 206 -0.31 -4.74 -23.85
CA THR A 206 -0.25 -5.65 -25.00
C THR A 206 1.03 -6.48 -24.91
N THR A 207 0.93 -7.79 -25.12
CA THR A 207 2.09 -8.68 -25.20
C THR A 207 2.44 -8.99 -26.65
N LYS A 208 3.63 -9.53 -26.93
CA LYS A 208 4.08 -9.82 -28.31
C LYS A 208 3.16 -10.75 -29.11
N ASN A 209 2.41 -11.63 -28.46
CA ASN A 209 1.44 -12.52 -29.11
C ASN A 209 0.03 -11.90 -29.26
N GLY A 210 -0.12 -10.61 -28.95
CA GLY A 210 -1.40 -9.88 -29.06
C GLY A 210 -2.36 -10.09 -27.89
N LYS A 211 -2.07 -10.99 -26.94
CA LYS A 211 -2.84 -11.12 -25.69
C LYS A 211 -2.56 -9.95 -24.76
N ILE A 212 -3.42 -9.75 -23.77
CA ILE A 212 -3.27 -8.71 -22.74
C ILE A 212 -2.67 -9.30 -21.46
N LEU A 213 -1.68 -8.62 -20.90
CA LEU A 213 -1.31 -8.74 -19.50
C LEU A 213 -2.13 -7.73 -18.69
N VAL A 214 -2.94 -8.24 -17.76
CA VAL A 214 -3.58 -7.47 -16.70
C VAL A 214 -2.68 -7.48 -15.48
N LEU A 215 -2.20 -6.30 -15.11
CA LEU A 215 -1.36 -6.10 -13.93
C LEU A 215 -2.13 -5.30 -12.88
N ILE A 216 -2.21 -5.82 -11.66
CA ILE A 216 -2.86 -5.17 -10.54
C ILE A 216 -1.84 -4.87 -9.44
N ASN A 217 -1.78 -3.61 -9.01
CA ASN A 217 -1.08 -3.16 -7.81
C ASN A 217 -2.10 -2.92 -6.69
N THR A 218 -2.04 -3.72 -5.62
CA THR A 218 -3.00 -3.68 -4.52
C THR A 218 -2.39 -3.24 -3.19
N HIS A 219 -3.24 -2.71 -2.31
CA HIS A 219 -2.93 -2.51 -0.90
C HIS A 219 -4.22 -2.62 -0.08
N ASN A 220 -4.47 -3.81 0.45
CA ASN A 220 -5.73 -4.17 1.11
C ASN A 220 -5.81 -3.53 2.51
N SER A 221 -6.97 -3.63 3.16
CA SER A 221 -7.19 -3.09 4.51
C SER A 221 -6.50 -3.93 5.60
N ALA A 222 -5.76 -3.26 6.49
CA ALA A 222 -5.07 -3.89 7.62
C ALA A 222 -5.95 -4.07 8.87
N PHE A 223 -6.69 -3.01 9.25
CA PHE A 223 -7.40 -2.90 10.52
C PHE A 223 -8.91 -2.97 10.34
N ASP A 224 -9.45 -4.17 10.25
CA ASP A 224 -10.89 -4.40 10.22
C ASP A 224 -11.29 -5.60 11.08
N ASP A 225 -12.60 -5.77 11.26
CA ASP A 225 -13.20 -6.95 11.89
C ASP A 225 -13.24 -8.17 10.95
N GLY A 226 -12.51 -8.11 9.83
CA GLY A 226 -12.51 -9.09 8.74
C GLY A 226 -13.50 -8.80 7.60
N SER A 227 -14.56 -8.02 7.86
CA SER A 227 -15.66 -7.86 6.88
C SER A 227 -15.29 -7.05 5.63
N LEU A 228 -14.43 -6.03 5.78
CA LEU A 228 -13.96 -5.22 4.63
C LEU A 228 -13.01 -6.05 3.79
N ARG A 229 -12.10 -6.79 4.43
CA ARG A 229 -11.11 -7.65 3.80
C ARG A 229 -11.77 -8.72 2.94
N GLU A 230 -12.78 -9.42 3.46
CA GLU A 230 -13.51 -10.42 2.67
C GLU A 230 -14.08 -9.85 1.37
N GLN A 231 -14.71 -8.66 1.42
CA GLN A 231 -15.25 -8.01 0.23
C GLN A 231 -14.15 -7.56 -0.76
N GLN A 232 -13.02 -7.08 -0.24
CA GLN A 232 -11.87 -6.65 -1.04
C GLN A 232 -11.23 -7.82 -1.77
N PHE A 233 -11.03 -8.93 -1.07
CA PHE A 233 -10.57 -10.18 -1.66
C PHE A 233 -11.56 -10.69 -2.70
N ALA A 234 -12.86 -10.70 -2.40
CA ALA A 234 -13.88 -11.13 -3.37
C ALA A 234 -13.82 -10.33 -4.68
N LEU A 235 -13.65 -8.99 -4.60
CA LEU A 235 -13.52 -8.14 -5.78
C LEU A 235 -12.23 -8.45 -6.58
N LEU A 236 -11.09 -8.62 -5.92
CA LEU A 236 -9.84 -9.00 -6.60
C LEU A 236 -9.97 -10.35 -7.30
N ARG A 237 -10.56 -11.34 -6.60
CA ARG A 237 -10.81 -12.67 -7.15
C ARG A 237 -11.73 -12.61 -8.36
N GLN A 238 -12.86 -11.90 -8.26
CA GLN A 238 -13.79 -11.74 -9.37
C GLN A 238 -13.09 -11.11 -10.57
N THR A 239 -12.37 -10.00 -10.36
CA THR A 239 -11.62 -9.30 -11.41
C THR A 239 -10.60 -10.23 -12.07
N ALA A 240 -9.85 -11.00 -11.28
CA ALA A 240 -8.84 -11.93 -11.77
C ALA A 240 -9.44 -13.04 -12.66
N LEU A 241 -10.55 -13.64 -12.21
CA LEU A 241 -11.23 -14.70 -12.94
C LEU A 241 -11.91 -14.19 -14.21
N GLU A 242 -12.52 -13.00 -14.16
CA GLU A 242 -13.13 -12.36 -15.33
C GLU A 242 -12.09 -11.98 -16.40
N GLU A 243 -10.93 -11.47 -16.00
CA GLU A 243 -9.87 -11.15 -16.97
C GLU A 243 -9.22 -12.41 -17.53
N HIS A 244 -8.95 -13.42 -16.69
CA HIS A 244 -8.40 -14.68 -17.14
C HIS A 244 -9.35 -15.44 -18.09
N SER A 245 -10.68 -15.39 -17.87
CA SER A 245 -11.65 -16.03 -18.76
C SER A 245 -11.69 -15.43 -20.18
N LYS A 246 -11.21 -14.19 -20.35
CA LYS A 246 -10.99 -13.54 -21.65
C LYS A 246 -9.70 -13.99 -22.34
N GLY A 247 -8.92 -14.88 -21.72
CA GLY A 247 -7.62 -15.34 -22.21
C GLY A 247 -6.45 -14.45 -21.82
N ASN A 248 -6.67 -13.45 -20.94
CA ASN A 248 -5.62 -12.54 -20.50
C ASN A 248 -4.67 -13.23 -19.51
N PHE A 249 -3.42 -12.78 -19.48
CA PHE A 249 -2.52 -13.05 -18.37
C PHE A 249 -2.90 -12.14 -17.20
N VAL A 250 -2.88 -12.64 -15.96
CA VAL A 250 -3.23 -11.85 -14.79
C VAL A 250 -2.14 -12.00 -13.73
N ILE A 251 -1.62 -10.86 -13.27
CA ILE A 251 -0.70 -10.77 -12.15
C ILE A 251 -1.25 -9.73 -11.17
N ILE A 252 -1.41 -10.11 -9.91
CA ILE A 252 -1.80 -9.21 -8.82
C ILE A 252 -0.66 -9.20 -7.82
N GLY A 253 -0.04 -8.05 -7.58
CA GLY A 253 1.04 -7.89 -6.61
C GLY A 253 0.77 -6.71 -5.68
N GLY A 254 1.30 -6.79 -4.47
CA GLY A 254 1.10 -5.73 -3.49
C GLY A 254 1.19 -6.23 -2.06
N ASP A 255 0.84 -5.32 -1.16
CA ASP A 255 0.62 -5.59 0.26
C ASP A 255 -0.84 -6.07 0.45
N TRP A 256 -1.00 -7.36 0.70
CA TRP A 256 -2.30 -7.98 0.91
C TRP A 256 -2.83 -7.77 2.33
N ASN A 257 -2.02 -7.24 3.25
CA ASN A 257 -2.33 -7.12 4.68
C ASN A 257 -2.84 -8.43 5.32
N GLN A 258 -2.49 -9.56 4.72
CA GLN A 258 -2.89 -10.89 5.14
C GLN A 258 -1.79 -11.88 4.77
N ASN A 259 -1.66 -12.97 5.52
CA ASN A 259 -0.69 -13.99 5.19
C ASN A 259 -1.10 -14.80 3.94
N PRO A 260 -0.15 -15.22 3.09
CA PRO A 260 -0.48 -16.01 1.91
C PRO A 260 -1.04 -17.39 2.31
N PRO A 261 -1.76 -18.08 1.40
CA PRO A 261 -2.28 -19.42 1.68
C PRO A 261 -1.17 -20.39 2.08
N GLY A 262 -1.49 -21.28 3.03
CA GLY A 262 -0.53 -22.24 3.58
C GLY A 262 0.68 -21.64 4.29
N PHE A 263 0.76 -20.32 4.54
CA PHE A 263 1.88 -19.74 5.28
C PHE A 263 2.01 -20.38 6.66
N ASN A 264 3.19 -20.90 6.94
CA ASN A 264 3.57 -21.41 8.24
C ASN A 264 4.66 -20.50 8.83
N PRO A 265 4.41 -19.83 9.96
CA PRO A 265 5.39 -18.94 10.58
C PRO A 265 6.73 -19.61 10.92
N SER A 266 6.78 -20.95 11.05
CA SER A 266 8.04 -21.68 11.27
C SER A 266 8.98 -21.73 10.06
N LEU A 267 8.55 -21.29 8.88
CA LEU A 267 9.36 -21.28 7.66
C LEU A 267 10.26 -20.04 7.54
N ILE A 268 10.06 -19.03 8.38
CA ILE A 268 10.97 -17.88 8.47
C ILE A 268 12.29 -18.37 9.10
N THR A 269 13.38 -18.30 8.32
CA THR A 269 14.70 -18.85 8.71
C THR A 269 15.81 -17.81 8.75
N ASN A 270 15.53 -16.54 8.46
CA ASN A 270 16.52 -15.45 8.45
C ASN A 270 16.90 -14.91 9.86
N GLY A 271 16.39 -15.53 10.91
CA GLY A 271 16.63 -15.16 12.32
C GLY A 271 15.62 -14.18 12.91
N ASP A 272 14.58 -13.79 12.17
CA ASP A 272 13.48 -12.98 12.71
C ASP A 272 12.50 -13.80 13.55
N VAL A 273 11.74 -13.11 14.40
CA VAL A 273 10.71 -13.72 15.25
C VAL A 273 9.38 -13.71 14.49
N PRO A 274 8.83 -14.87 14.10
CA PRO A 274 7.56 -14.89 13.40
C PRO A 274 6.41 -14.48 14.32
N ARG A 275 5.50 -13.64 13.82
CA ARG A 275 4.25 -13.27 14.49
C ARG A 275 3.38 -14.52 14.66
N LYS A 276 2.92 -14.79 15.89
CA LYS A 276 2.28 -16.08 16.22
C LYS A 276 0.75 -16.09 16.19
N HIS A 277 0.05 -14.96 16.38
CA HIS A 277 -1.36 -15.05 16.80
C HIS A 277 -2.43 -14.17 16.14
N ASP A 278 -2.15 -13.24 15.23
CA ASP A 278 -3.16 -12.21 14.95
C ASP A 278 -3.51 -11.96 13.47
N LEU A 279 -3.00 -12.76 12.53
CA LEU A 279 -3.31 -12.58 11.10
C LEU A 279 -3.73 -13.91 10.46
N PRO A 280 -4.99 -14.05 10.02
CA PRO A 280 -5.43 -15.26 9.34
C PRO A 280 -4.75 -15.37 7.97
N ASN A 281 -4.43 -16.58 7.54
CA ASN A 281 -4.02 -16.81 6.15
C ASN A 281 -5.20 -16.57 5.20
N VAL A 282 -4.89 -16.19 3.97
CA VAL A 282 -5.85 -16.29 2.86
C VAL A 282 -6.24 -17.77 2.72
N PRO A 283 -7.54 -18.11 2.54
CA PRO A 283 -7.96 -19.51 2.43
C PRO A 283 -7.27 -20.25 1.27
N ASP A 284 -6.86 -21.50 1.49
CA ASP A 284 -6.19 -22.33 0.47
C ASP A 284 -7.04 -22.55 -0.79
N ASN A 285 -8.36 -22.57 -0.63
CA ASN A 285 -9.33 -22.75 -1.71
C ASN A 285 -9.82 -21.42 -2.31
N PHE A 286 -9.18 -20.29 -1.97
CA PHE A 286 -9.62 -18.98 -2.42
C PHE A 286 -9.57 -18.84 -3.95
N MET A 287 -8.52 -19.35 -4.60
CA MET A 287 -8.42 -19.42 -6.06
C MET A 287 -8.67 -20.84 -6.59
N PRO A 288 -9.21 -21.00 -7.81
CA PRO A 288 -9.35 -22.30 -8.42
C PRO A 288 -7.98 -22.90 -8.79
N HIS A 289 -7.97 -24.20 -9.06
CA HIS A 289 -6.77 -24.94 -9.44
C HIS A 289 -6.00 -24.27 -10.60
N GLY A 290 -4.66 -24.27 -10.49
CA GLY A 290 -3.74 -23.74 -11.50
C GLY A 290 -3.28 -22.30 -11.23
N TRP A 291 -4.02 -21.52 -10.43
CA TRP A 291 -3.53 -20.23 -9.94
C TRP A 291 -2.41 -20.43 -8.92
N ARG A 292 -1.43 -19.53 -8.92
CA ARG A 292 -0.23 -19.64 -8.08
C ARG A 292 -0.04 -18.40 -7.23
N TRP A 293 0.17 -18.62 -5.93
CA TRP A 293 0.67 -17.59 -5.02
C TRP A 293 2.20 -17.67 -5.00
N ALA A 294 2.87 -16.55 -5.26
CA ALA A 294 4.32 -16.44 -5.30
C ALA A 294 4.79 -15.57 -4.13
N PHE A 295 5.43 -16.21 -3.17
CA PHE A 295 6.02 -15.60 -1.98
C PHE A 295 7.26 -16.39 -1.55
N ASP A 296 8.26 -15.69 -1.02
CA ASP A 296 9.41 -16.30 -0.37
C ASP A 296 9.06 -16.57 1.09
N THR A 297 9.22 -17.81 1.53
CA THR A 297 8.87 -18.24 2.90
C THR A 297 9.96 -17.96 3.92
N SER A 298 11.20 -17.74 3.46
CA SER A 298 12.40 -17.71 4.30
C SER A 298 12.70 -16.34 4.90
N VAL A 299 12.24 -15.27 4.25
CA VAL A 299 12.47 -13.87 4.62
C VAL A 299 11.10 -13.16 4.77
N PRO A 300 10.83 -12.52 5.92
CA PRO A 300 9.60 -11.78 6.13
C PRO A 300 9.52 -10.52 5.27
N THR A 301 8.31 -10.16 4.87
CA THR A 301 8.07 -8.94 4.08
C THR A 301 7.59 -7.78 4.93
N ASN A 302 7.14 -8.01 6.16
CA ASN A 302 6.64 -6.98 7.07
C ASN A 302 7.11 -7.24 8.50
N ARG A 303 7.36 -6.16 9.24
CA ARG A 303 7.56 -6.19 10.70
C ARG A 303 6.41 -5.51 11.42
N ASP A 304 6.24 -5.86 12.70
CA ASP A 304 5.42 -5.06 13.60
C ASP A 304 6.03 -3.67 13.78
N VAL A 305 5.17 -2.66 13.82
CA VAL A 305 5.51 -1.24 14.01
C VAL A 305 4.96 -0.70 15.34
N SER A 306 4.53 -1.57 16.25
CA SER A 306 4.26 -1.22 17.65
C SER A 306 5.51 -0.72 18.41
N GLU A 307 6.70 -1.11 17.95
CA GLU A 307 8.01 -0.78 18.52
C GLU A 307 9.07 -0.62 17.41
N PRO A 308 10.24 -0.02 17.68
CA PRO A 308 11.38 -0.07 16.76
C PRO A 308 11.85 -1.51 16.48
N TYR A 309 12.31 -1.76 15.26
CA TYR A 309 12.77 -3.07 14.84
C TYR A 309 14.07 -3.46 15.55
N ILE A 310 14.05 -4.64 16.16
CA ILE A 310 15.21 -5.31 16.71
C ILE A 310 15.17 -6.75 16.20
N LYS A 311 16.17 -7.10 15.37
CA LYS A 311 16.29 -8.45 14.82
C LYS A 311 16.29 -9.51 15.94
N GLY A 312 15.51 -10.56 15.75
CA GLY A 312 15.34 -11.63 16.74
C GLY A 312 14.48 -11.27 17.95
N GLN A 313 13.83 -10.10 17.97
CA GLN A 313 12.89 -9.70 19.03
C GLN A 313 11.56 -9.22 18.45
N THR A 314 11.60 -8.28 17.51
CA THR A 314 10.39 -7.73 16.89
C THR A 314 9.70 -8.78 16.04
N SER A 315 8.38 -8.88 16.18
CA SER A 315 7.57 -9.83 15.42
C SER A 315 7.52 -9.46 13.93
N THR A 316 7.64 -10.45 13.05
CA THR A 316 7.61 -10.27 11.58
C THR A 316 6.67 -11.28 10.92
N THR A 317 6.28 -10.99 9.68
CA THR A 317 5.35 -11.83 8.91
C THR A 317 5.49 -11.57 7.40
N ILE A 318 4.69 -12.27 6.59
CA ILE A 318 4.64 -12.11 5.13
C ILE A 318 3.28 -11.57 4.73
N LEU A 319 3.24 -10.34 4.20
CA LEU A 319 2.03 -9.67 3.70
C LEU A 319 2.15 -9.27 2.22
N ASP A 320 3.37 -9.22 1.68
CA ASP A 320 3.64 -8.77 0.33
C ASP A 320 3.94 -9.98 -0.56
N TYR A 321 3.15 -10.16 -1.60
CA TYR A 321 3.30 -11.30 -2.51
C TYR A 321 2.47 -11.14 -3.77
N PHE A 322 2.62 -12.10 -4.68
CA PHE A 322 1.94 -12.09 -5.97
C PHE A 322 0.95 -13.24 -6.12
N LEU A 323 -0.13 -12.99 -6.84
CA LEU A 323 -1.05 -14.00 -7.38
C LEU A 323 -0.91 -13.99 -8.91
N ILE A 324 -0.71 -15.18 -9.49
CA ILE A 324 -0.36 -15.37 -10.90
C ILE A 324 -1.33 -16.37 -11.54
N SER A 325 -1.82 -16.03 -12.73
CA SER A 325 -2.77 -16.87 -13.48
C SER A 325 -2.14 -18.15 -14.06
N PRO A 326 -2.96 -19.20 -14.35
CA PRO A 326 -2.47 -20.50 -14.85
C PRO A 326 -1.63 -20.45 -16.13
N ASN A 327 -1.91 -19.49 -17.02
CA ASN A 327 -1.19 -19.25 -18.27
C ASN A 327 0.15 -18.50 -18.11
N LEU A 328 0.64 -18.36 -16.88
CA LEU A 328 1.97 -17.84 -16.56
C LEU A 328 2.76 -18.88 -15.77
N GLN A 329 4.05 -19.00 -16.07
CA GLN A 329 5.00 -19.78 -15.29
C GLN A 329 5.77 -18.87 -14.34
N LEU A 330 5.69 -19.14 -13.04
CA LEU A 330 6.60 -18.55 -12.05
C LEU A 330 8.00 -19.13 -12.25
N LEU A 331 8.99 -18.28 -12.50
CA LEU A 331 10.40 -18.67 -12.64
C LEU A 331 11.15 -18.46 -11.33
N ASN A 332 10.92 -17.33 -10.66
CA ASN A 332 11.58 -16.98 -9.41
C ASN A 332 10.67 -16.11 -8.53
N VAL A 333 10.81 -16.26 -7.22
CA VAL A 333 10.31 -15.31 -6.21
C VAL A 333 11.35 -15.16 -5.11
N GLU A 334 11.65 -13.92 -4.75
CA GLU A 334 12.65 -13.59 -3.74
C GLU A 334 12.21 -12.37 -2.95
N THR A 335 12.28 -12.44 -1.62
CA THR A 335 12.16 -11.26 -0.76
C THR A 335 13.56 -10.74 -0.45
N ILE A 336 13.83 -9.47 -0.76
CA ILE A 336 15.14 -8.87 -0.48
C ILE A 336 15.15 -8.37 0.97
N ASP A 337 15.92 -9.05 1.83
CA ASP A 337 16.08 -8.64 3.24
C ASP A 337 16.87 -7.32 3.34
N LEU A 338 16.15 -6.21 3.51
CA LEU A 338 16.73 -4.89 3.77
C LEU A 338 16.79 -4.58 5.26
N ALA A 339 16.57 -5.58 6.13
CA ALA A 339 16.48 -5.44 7.58
C ALA A 339 15.51 -4.34 8.02
N PHE A 340 14.45 -4.09 7.22
CA PHE A 340 13.47 -3.03 7.45
C PHE A 340 14.07 -1.63 7.66
N LYS A 341 15.27 -1.39 7.12
CA LYS A 341 16.05 -0.18 7.42
C LYS A 341 15.32 1.11 7.03
N ASP A 342 14.76 1.13 5.82
CA ASP A 342 14.16 2.32 5.21
C ASP A 342 12.63 2.28 5.15
N SER A 343 12.03 1.10 5.33
CA SER A 343 10.60 0.83 5.43
C SER A 343 10.38 -0.37 6.34
N ASP A 344 9.24 -0.43 6.99
CA ASP A 344 8.70 -1.58 7.71
C ASP A 344 8.35 -2.77 6.81
N HIS A 345 8.51 -2.64 5.48
CA HIS A 345 8.41 -3.73 4.54
C HIS A 345 9.71 -3.99 3.76
N ASN A 346 9.95 -5.26 3.46
CA ASN A 346 10.98 -5.70 2.52
C ASN A 346 10.36 -5.91 1.13
N PRO A 347 11.07 -5.53 0.03
CA PRO A 347 10.55 -5.68 -1.32
C PRO A 347 10.58 -7.13 -1.79
N VAL A 348 9.57 -7.51 -2.57
CA VAL A 348 9.45 -8.84 -3.19
C VAL A 348 9.61 -8.72 -4.69
N ILE A 349 10.52 -9.52 -5.26
CA ILE A 349 10.79 -9.57 -6.69
C ILE A 349 10.31 -10.92 -7.24
N VAL A 350 9.59 -10.89 -8.35
CA VAL A 350 9.20 -12.08 -9.10
C VAL A 350 9.67 -12.00 -10.54
N GLU A 351 10.02 -13.15 -11.11
CA GLU A 351 10.20 -13.33 -12.55
C GLU A 351 9.17 -14.34 -13.04
N VAL A 352 8.45 -13.99 -14.11
CA VAL A 352 7.44 -14.85 -14.72
C VAL A 352 7.65 -14.96 -16.22
N ARG A 353 7.22 -16.08 -16.79
CA ARG A 353 7.22 -16.35 -18.23
C ARG A 353 5.80 -16.52 -18.74
N PHE A 354 5.51 -15.94 -19.90
CA PHE A 354 4.26 -16.18 -20.64
C PHE A 354 4.24 -17.60 -21.19
N LEU A 355 3.18 -18.34 -20.93
CA LEU A 355 2.90 -19.61 -21.60
C LEU A 355 2.07 -19.34 -22.86
N GLU A 356 2.39 -20.02 -23.95
CA GLU A 356 1.85 -19.75 -25.30
C GLU A 356 0.32 -19.63 -25.37
#